data_AF-A0A7S2S914-F1
#
_entry.id   AF-A0A7S2S914-F1
#
_cell.length_a   1.000
_cell.length_b   1.000
_cell.length_c   1.000
_cell.angle_alpha   90.00
_cell.angle_beta   90.00
_cell.angle_gamma   90.00
#
_symmetry.space_group_name_H-M   'P 1'
#
loop_
_entity.id
_entity.type
_entity.pdbx_description
1 polymer ?
#
loop_
_entity_poly.entity_id
_entity_poly.type
_entity_poly.pdbx_seq_one_letter_code
_entity_poly.pdbx_strand_id
1 'polypeptide(L)'
;QLKKQGIDATICVVCGRNEKLCDELNNKNWDEATAKTNKKKKRKRKLIRGFFRSKRIQKALDQAEMTDDQQNHEPGDVNVVGLGFVTRMAEYMVAADVLVSKAGPGTIAEAAAVGLPVMITSFLPGQEAGNVNIVLDGGFGDFCVDPDDIGKEVSCWLNDDELMEEMSLKS
;
A
#
# COMPACT_ATOMS: atom_id res chain seq x y z
N GLN A 1 9.25 4.90 -0.07
CA GLN A 1 8.57 6.20 0.10
C GLN A 1 8.44 6.49 1.58
N LEU A 2 7.84 5.58 2.36
CA LEU A 2 7.84 5.55 3.83
C LEU A 2 9.13 6.08 4.50
N LYS A 3 10.28 5.41 4.29
CA LYS A 3 11.59 5.86 4.81
C LYS A 3 11.96 7.31 4.45
N LYS A 4 11.56 7.81 3.27
CA LYS A 4 11.83 9.21 2.86
C LYS A 4 10.89 10.21 3.55
N GLN A 5 9.70 9.77 3.93
CA GLN A 5 8.70 10.59 4.62
C GLN A 5 8.82 10.47 6.15
N GLY A 6 9.89 9.84 6.67
CA GLY A 6 10.09 9.69 8.11
C GLY A 6 9.13 8.71 8.79
N ILE A 7 8.46 7.84 8.04
CA ILE A 7 7.48 6.89 8.60
C ILE A 7 8.19 5.61 9.04
N ASP A 8 8.05 5.30 10.33
CA ASP A 8 8.43 4.01 10.90
C ASP A 8 7.36 2.96 10.55
N ALA A 9 7.75 1.83 9.97
CA ALA A 9 6.80 0.83 9.51
C ALA A 9 7.37 -0.58 9.49
N THR A 10 6.54 -1.56 9.83
CA THR A 10 6.83 -2.98 9.57
C THR A 10 5.93 -3.49 8.45
N ILE A 11 6.54 -3.90 7.34
CA ILE A 11 5.83 -4.47 6.19
C ILE A 11 5.86 -5.99 6.29
N CYS A 12 4.73 -6.58 6.66
CA CYS A 12 4.54 -8.03 6.65
C CYS A 12 4.07 -8.50 5.28
N VAL A 13 4.85 -9.35 4.61
CA VAL A 13 4.51 -9.90 3.29
C VAL A 13 4.13 -11.36 3.42
N VAL A 14 2.85 -11.68 3.21
CA VAL A 14 2.37 -13.06 3.24
C VAL A 14 2.62 -13.73 1.89
N CYS A 15 3.62 -14.60 1.83
CA CYS A 15 4.05 -15.32 0.63
C CYS A 15 3.26 -16.61 0.37
N GLY A 16 2.38 -17.02 1.28
CA GLY A 16 1.62 -18.26 1.17
C GLY A 16 2.58 -19.46 1.13
N ARG A 17 2.45 -20.32 0.11
CA ARG A 17 3.32 -21.50 -0.06
C ARG A 17 4.58 -21.22 -0.87
N ASN A 18 4.92 -19.96 -1.11
CA ASN A 18 6.13 -19.59 -1.84
C ASN A 18 7.30 -19.36 -0.86
N GLU A 19 7.91 -20.46 -0.41
CA GLU A 19 9.04 -20.44 0.53
C GLU A 19 10.24 -19.67 -0.03
N LYS A 20 10.52 -19.82 -1.32
CA LYS A 20 11.64 -19.10 -1.98
C LYS A 20 11.48 -17.59 -1.89
N LEU A 21 10.27 -17.07 -2.08
CA LEU A 21 10.00 -15.64 -1.95
C LEU A 21 10.12 -15.18 -0.49
N CYS A 22 9.62 -15.98 0.45
CA CYS A 22 9.74 -15.70 1.87
C CYS A 22 11.21 -15.57 2.29
N ASP A 23 12.04 -16.53 1.87
CA ASP A 23 13.48 -16.53 2.12
C ASP A 23 14.20 -15.36 1.43
N GLU A 24 13.81 -15.02 0.19
CA GLU A 24 14.38 -13.86 -0.49
C GLU A 24 14.13 -12.59 0.31
N LEU A 25 12.89 -12.36 0.77
CA LEU A 25 12.52 -11.14 1.50
C LEU A 25 13.27 -11.01 2.82
N ASN A 26 13.45 -12.12 3.55
CA ASN A 26 14.13 -12.14 4.84
C ASN A 26 15.66 -11.93 4.72
N ASN A 27 16.25 -12.30 3.58
CA ASN A 27 17.70 -12.18 3.36
C ASN A 27 18.10 -10.97 2.51
N LYS A 28 17.13 -10.14 2.09
CA LYS A 28 17.37 -9.02 1.19
C LYS A 28 17.97 -7.82 1.92
N ASN A 29 19.01 -7.24 1.34
CA ASN A 29 19.51 -5.92 1.77
C ASN A 29 18.61 -4.81 1.21
N TRP A 30 17.73 -4.28 2.06
CA TRP A 30 16.75 -3.26 1.69
C TRP A 30 17.33 -1.86 1.50
N ASP A 31 18.45 -1.54 2.15
CA ASP A 31 19.15 -0.26 1.97
C ASP A 31 19.77 -0.16 0.56
N GLU A 32 20.30 -1.27 0.03
CA GLU A 32 20.78 -1.30 -1.36
C GLU A 32 19.64 -1.24 -2.38
N ALA A 33 18.51 -1.88 -2.09
CA ALA A 33 17.35 -1.93 -2.98
C ALA A 33 16.71 -0.55 -3.18
N THR A 34 16.66 0.26 -2.11
CA THR A 34 16.13 1.63 -2.16
C THR A 34 17.03 2.56 -2.99
N ALA A 35 18.35 2.41 -2.95
CA ALA A 35 19.30 3.22 -3.74
C ALA A 35 19.21 2.99 -5.26
N LYS A 36 18.99 1.73 -5.71
CA LYS A 36 18.91 1.35 -7.14
C LYS A 36 17.67 1.90 -7.85
N THR A 37 16.60 2.16 -7.09
CA THR A 37 15.28 2.55 -7.61
C THR A 37 15.27 3.96 -8.23
N ASN A 38 16.14 4.87 -7.78
CA ASN A 38 16.17 6.28 -8.22
C ASN A 38 16.63 6.50 -9.69
N LYS A 39 17.41 5.60 -10.30
CA LYS A 39 18.04 5.84 -11.62
C LYS A 39 17.15 5.58 -12.85
N LYS A 40 16.18 4.65 -12.78
CA LYS A 40 15.39 4.24 -13.96
C LYS A 40 14.10 5.05 -14.20
N LYS A 41 13.63 5.82 -13.20
CA LYS A 41 12.22 6.28 -13.13
C LYS A 41 11.90 7.64 -13.74
N LYS A 42 12.87 8.53 -13.98
CA LYS A 42 12.61 9.85 -14.60
C LYS A 42 12.01 9.78 -16.02
N ARG A 43 12.23 8.69 -16.79
CA ARG A 43 11.79 8.57 -18.20
C ARG A 43 10.35 8.08 -18.42
N LYS A 44 9.74 7.30 -17.50
CA LYS A 44 8.38 6.73 -17.69
C LYS A 44 7.24 7.63 -17.22
N ARG A 45 7.54 8.65 -16.40
CA ARG A 45 6.57 9.57 -15.74
C ARG A 45 5.59 10.31 -16.67
N LYS A 46 5.83 10.37 -17.99
CA LYS A 46 5.03 11.19 -18.91
C LYS A 46 3.81 10.50 -19.55
N LEU A 47 3.69 9.17 -19.49
CA LEU A 47 2.77 8.45 -20.39
C LEU A 47 1.50 7.84 -19.76
N ILE A 48 1.38 7.73 -18.44
CA ILE A 48 0.31 6.93 -17.79
C ILE A 48 -0.46 7.75 -16.72
N ARG A 49 -0.52 9.08 -16.86
CA ARG A 49 -1.31 9.91 -15.95
C ARG A 49 -2.78 9.86 -16.38
N GLY A 50 -3.60 9.10 -15.64
CA GLY A 50 -5.01 9.43 -15.44
C GLY A 50 -6.06 8.50 -16.03
N PHE A 51 -6.25 7.30 -15.49
CA PHE A 51 -7.51 6.59 -15.77
C PHE A 51 -8.27 6.02 -14.56
N PHE A 52 -7.64 5.85 -13.40
CA PHE A 52 -8.33 5.30 -12.21
C PHE A 52 -7.73 5.83 -10.91
N ARG A 53 -7.87 7.12 -10.63
CA ARG A 53 -7.54 7.67 -9.31
C ARG A 53 -8.76 8.40 -8.76
N SER A 54 -9.14 8.09 -7.53
CA SER A 54 -10.19 8.85 -6.83
C SER A 54 -9.79 10.33 -6.71
N LYS A 55 -10.77 11.22 -6.59
CA LYS A 55 -10.50 12.66 -6.38
C LYS A 55 -9.70 12.91 -5.09
N ARG A 56 -9.87 12.02 -4.10
CA ARG A 56 -9.11 12.02 -2.85
C ARG A 56 -7.63 11.75 -3.11
N ILE A 57 -7.31 10.74 -3.91
CA ILE A 57 -5.92 10.46 -4.33
C ILE A 57 -5.30 11.65 -5.02
N GLN A 58 -6.01 12.22 -5.99
CA GLN A 58 -5.43 13.30 -6.78
C GLN A 58 -5.03 14.46 -5.86
N LYS A 59 -5.89 14.82 -4.91
CA LYS A 59 -5.62 15.85 -3.91
C LYS A 59 -4.46 15.50 -2.97
N ALA A 60 -4.41 14.27 -2.45
CA ALA A 60 -3.33 13.83 -1.56
C ALA A 60 -1.97 13.77 -2.29
N LEU A 61 -1.93 13.28 -3.53
CA LEU A 61 -0.73 13.25 -4.35
C LEU A 61 -0.28 14.65 -4.76
N ASP A 62 -1.22 15.55 -5.08
CA ASP A 62 -0.90 16.95 -5.38
C ASP A 62 -0.32 17.64 -4.12
N GLN A 63 -0.86 17.36 -2.93
CA GLN A 63 -0.30 17.84 -1.66
C GLN A 63 1.09 17.25 -1.37
N ALA A 64 1.27 15.95 -1.57
CA ALA A 64 2.56 15.27 -1.37
C ALA A 64 3.63 15.74 -2.38
N GLU A 65 3.25 16.05 -3.63
CA GLU A 65 4.15 16.66 -4.63
C GLU A 65 4.57 18.09 -4.22
N MET A 66 3.74 18.82 -3.46
CA MET A 66 4.09 20.15 -2.94
C MET A 66 4.99 20.10 -1.69
N THR A 67 4.92 19.03 -0.88
CA THR A 67 5.73 18.86 0.34
C THR A 67 7.12 18.23 0.11
N ASP A 68 7.29 17.45 -0.98
CA ASP A 68 8.56 16.75 -1.32
C ASP A 68 9.74 17.71 -1.56
N ASP A 69 9.47 19.00 -1.81
CA ASP A 69 10.50 20.00 -2.11
C ASP A 69 11.07 20.74 -0.87
N GLN A 70 10.54 20.54 0.37
CA GLN A 70 10.92 21.40 1.52
C GLN A 70 11.12 20.74 2.90
N GLN A 71 10.89 19.44 3.11
CA GLN A 71 11.05 18.83 4.45
C GLN A 71 12.14 17.75 4.48
N ASN A 72 13.27 18.05 5.13
CA ASN A 72 14.28 17.07 5.54
C ASN A 72 13.78 16.33 6.78
N HIS A 73 12.95 15.29 6.60
CA HIS A 73 12.65 14.36 7.69
C HIS A 73 13.83 13.41 7.92
N GLU A 74 14.09 13.07 9.18
CA GLU A 74 14.96 11.94 9.50
C GLU A 74 14.39 10.67 8.85
N PRO A 75 15.23 9.77 8.30
CA PRO A 75 14.72 8.59 7.62
C PRO A 75 13.98 7.66 8.58
N GLY A 76 12.75 7.28 8.24
CA GLY A 76 11.96 6.35 9.06
C GLY A 76 12.56 4.94 9.07
N ASP A 77 12.35 4.22 10.16
CA ASP A 77 12.75 2.82 10.34
C ASP A 77 11.73 1.89 9.68
N VAL A 78 12.12 1.33 8.53
CA VAL A 78 11.25 0.45 7.75
C VAL A 78 11.82 -0.96 7.70
N ASN A 79 11.13 -1.89 8.35
CA ASN A 79 11.44 -3.31 8.34
C ASN A 79 10.51 -4.07 7.38
N VAL A 80 11.03 -5.09 6.69
CA VAL A 80 10.23 -5.96 5.81
C VAL A 80 10.40 -7.40 6.27
N VAL A 81 9.27 -8.05 6.55
CA VAL A 81 9.23 -9.42 7.08
C VAL A 81 8.47 -10.31 6.11
N GLY A 82 9.15 -11.32 5.57
CA GLY A 82 8.53 -12.39 4.80
C GLY A 82 7.86 -13.39 5.72
N LEU A 83 6.56 -13.61 5.53
CA LEU A 83 5.76 -14.63 6.20
C LEU A 83 5.41 -15.73 5.19
N GLY A 84 5.49 -16.99 5.62
CA GLY A 84 5.06 -18.13 4.80
C GLY A 84 3.54 -18.26 4.72
N PHE A 85 3.02 -19.48 4.85
CA PHE A 85 1.59 -19.72 4.94
C PHE A 85 1.10 -19.39 6.35
N VAL A 86 0.23 -18.38 6.47
CA VAL A 86 -0.32 -17.93 7.74
C VAL A 86 -1.71 -18.50 7.94
N THR A 87 -1.93 -19.19 9.05
CA THR A 87 -3.25 -19.74 9.44
C THR A 87 -4.07 -18.76 10.29
N ARG A 88 -3.43 -17.76 10.89
CA ARG A 88 -4.03 -16.79 11.82
C ARG A 88 -4.15 -15.41 11.17
N MET A 89 -4.74 -15.33 9.97
CA MET A 89 -4.78 -14.09 9.19
C MET A 89 -5.49 -12.95 9.93
N ALA A 90 -6.55 -13.27 10.68
CA ALA A 90 -7.28 -12.30 11.47
C ALA A 90 -6.40 -11.55 12.50
N GLU A 91 -5.47 -12.25 13.17
CA GLU A 91 -4.55 -11.61 14.13
C GLU A 91 -3.64 -10.59 13.44
N TYR A 92 -3.17 -10.89 12.23
CA TYR A 92 -2.35 -9.96 11.45
C TYR A 92 -3.16 -8.77 10.93
N MET A 93 -4.40 -9.00 10.47
CA MET A 93 -5.26 -7.92 9.98
C MET A 93 -5.65 -6.95 11.09
N VAL A 94 -6.00 -7.45 12.28
CA VAL A 94 -6.34 -6.60 13.44
C VAL A 94 -5.13 -5.79 13.92
N ALA A 95 -3.91 -6.32 13.77
CA ALA A 95 -2.69 -5.63 14.16
C ALA A 95 -2.12 -4.69 13.09
N ALA A 96 -2.72 -4.64 11.89
CA ALA A 96 -2.22 -3.84 10.78
C ALA A 96 -2.99 -2.52 10.66
N ASP A 97 -2.32 -1.47 10.18
CA ASP A 97 -2.96 -0.19 9.87
C ASP A 97 -3.50 -0.15 8.43
N VAL A 98 -2.83 -0.83 7.49
CA VAL A 98 -3.20 -0.85 6.07
C VAL A 98 -2.98 -2.24 5.48
N LEU A 99 -3.95 -2.69 4.67
CA LEU A 99 -3.80 -3.90 3.85
C LEU A 99 -3.49 -3.54 2.40
N VAL A 100 -2.44 -4.14 1.83
CA VAL A 100 -2.14 -4.04 0.40
C VAL A 100 -2.35 -5.41 -0.24
N SER A 101 -3.34 -5.55 -1.15
CA SER A 101 -3.70 -6.87 -1.70
C SER A 101 -4.31 -6.79 -3.10
N LYS A 102 -4.58 -7.94 -3.71
CA LYS A 102 -5.47 -8.04 -4.88
C LYS A 102 -6.94 -7.95 -4.45
N ALA A 103 -7.85 -7.75 -5.41
CA ALA A 103 -9.29 -7.64 -5.17
C ALA A 103 -9.99 -8.99 -4.87
N GLY A 104 -9.40 -9.80 -4.00
CA GLY A 104 -9.98 -11.07 -3.55
C GLY A 104 -11.20 -10.82 -2.65
N PRO A 105 -12.37 -11.40 -2.95
CA PRO A 105 -13.61 -11.08 -2.24
C PRO A 105 -13.54 -11.47 -0.75
N GLY A 106 -12.94 -12.63 -0.43
CA GLY A 106 -12.76 -13.05 0.97
C GLY A 106 -11.85 -12.11 1.74
N THR A 107 -10.72 -11.72 1.16
CA THR A 107 -9.77 -10.79 1.79
C THR A 107 -10.37 -9.40 1.99
N ILE A 108 -11.16 -8.90 1.05
CA ILE A 108 -11.88 -7.62 1.21
C ILE A 108 -12.91 -7.73 2.35
N ALA A 109 -13.67 -8.82 2.39
CA ALA A 109 -14.66 -9.02 3.46
C ALA A 109 -14.00 -9.16 4.85
N GLU A 110 -12.86 -9.84 4.94
CA GLU A 110 -12.09 -9.97 6.17
C GLU A 110 -11.53 -8.62 6.64
N ALA A 111 -10.99 -7.81 5.72
CA ALA A 111 -10.49 -6.47 6.02
C ALA A 111 -11.61 -5.52 6.48
N ALA A 112 -12.74 -5.54 5.76
CA ALA A 112 -13.93 -4.76 6.10
C ALA A 112 -14.43 -5.11 7.52
N ALA A 113 -14.48 -6.41 7.86
CA ALA A 113 -14.94 -6.87 9.16
C ALA A 113 -14.12 -6.37 10.36
N VAL A 114 -12.87 -5.94 10.14
CA VAL A 114 -11.98 -5.40 11.19
C VAL A 114 -11.67 -3.92 11.02
N GLY A 115 -12.33 -3.22 10.09
CA GLY A 115 -12.11 -1.79 9.88
C GLY A 115 -10.77 -1.45 9.24
N LEU A 116 -10.19 -2.33 8.42
CA LEU A 116 -8.84 -2.19 7.88
C LEU A 116 -8.84 -1.55 6.48
N PRO A 117 -8.27 -0.34 6.31
CA PRO A 117 -8.17 0.29 5.00
C PRO A 117 -7.40 -0.54 3.97
N VAL A 118 -7.90 -0.59 2.73
CA VAL A 118 -7.38 -1.50 1.69
C VAL A 118 -6.84 -0.77 0.46
N MET A 119 -5.57 -0.99 0.15
CA MET A 119 -4.95 -0.64 -1.13
C MET A 119 -5.00 -1.82 -2.09
N ILE A 120 -5.88 -1.75 -3.09
CA ILE A 120 -6.02 -2.76 -4.13
C ILE A 120 -4.96 -2.55 -5.21
N THR A 121 -4.20 -3.59 -5.51
CA THR A 121 -3.08 -3.55 -6.46
C THR A 121 -3.39 -4.18 -7.81
N SER A 122 -4.36 -5.10 -7.83
CA SER A 122 -4.69 -5.92 -8.98
C SER A 122 -6.03 -6.61 -8.78
N PHE A 123 -6.59 -7.15 -9.86
CA PHE A 123 -7.80 -7.97 -9.84
C PHE A 123 -7.74 -8.99 -10.99
N LEU A 124 -8.42 -10.11 -10.85
CA LEU A 124 -8.63 -11.07 -11.94
C LEU A 124 -9.74 -10.58 -12.90
N PRO A 125 -9.43 -10.31 -14.19
CA PRO A 125 -10.43 -9.82 -15.15
C PRO A 125 -11.61 -10.80 -15.31
N GLY A 126 -12.83 -10.26 -15.35
CA GLY A 126 -14.07 -11.04 -15.48
C GLY A 126 -14.59 -11.68 -14.18
N GLN A 127 -13.78 -11.73 -13.11
CA GLN A 127 -14.22 -12.25 -11.80
C GLN A 127 -14.18 -11.17 -10.71
N GLU A 128 -13.03 -10.54 -10.52
CA GLU A 128 -12.77 -9.66 -9.37
C GLU A 128 -12.89 -8.17 -9.70
N ALA A 129 -13.13 -7.81 -10.97
CA ALA A 129 -13.18 -6.40 -11.40
C ALA A 129 -14.24 -5.58 -10.64
N GLY A 130 -15.40 -6.19 -10.33
CA GLY A 130 -16.45 -5.55 -9.54
C GLY A 130 -16.08 -5.33 -8.07
N ASN A 131 -15.15 -6.12 -7.53
CA ASN A 131 -14.74 -6.01 -6.13
C ASN A 131 -13.94 -4.73 -5.85
N VAL A 132 -13.28 -4.18 -6.88
CA VAL A 132 -12.58 -2.89 -6.77
C VAL A 132 -13.57 -1.80 -6.39
N ASN A 133 -14.77 -1.79 -7.01
CA ASN A 133 -15.79 -0.79 -6.73
C ASN A 133 -16.35 -0.91 -5.31
N ILE A 134 -16.37 -2.10 -4.70
CA ILE A 134 -16.79 -2.28 -3.31
C ILE A 134 -15.92 -1.42 -2.38
N VAL A 135 -14.61 -1.44 -2.59
CA VAL A 135 -13.64 -0.67 -1.80
C VAL A 135 -13.74 0.82 -2.10
N LEU A 136 -13.80 1.20 -3.39
CA LEU A 136 -13.84 2.59 -3.81
C LEU A 136 -15.14 3.30 -3.42
N ASP A 137 -16.28 2.68 -3.70
CA ASP A 137 -17.61 3.24 -3.43
C ASP A 137 -17.94 3.18 -1.93
N GLY A 138 -17.42 2.17 -1.23
CA GLY A 138 -17.46 2.10 0.24
C GLY A 138 -16.58 3.17 0.90
N GLY A 139 -15.53 3.63 0.22
CA GLY A 139 -14.66 4.70 0.71
C GLY A 139 -13.68 4.26 1.80
N PHE A 140 -13.40 2.96 1.88
CA PHE A 140 -12.45 2.37 2.84
C PHE A 140 -11.12 1.94 2.20
N GLY A 141 -10.81 2.46 1.03
CA GLY A 141 -9.56 2.16 0.36
C GLY A 141 -9.49 2.70 -1.05
N ASP A 142 -8.48 2.28 -1.80
CA ASP A 142 -8.26 2.73 -3.17
C ASP A 142 -7.61 1.67 -4.07
N PHE A 143 -7.43 2.00 -5.34
CA PHE A 143 -6.87 1.13 -6.36
C PHE A 143 -5.68 1.79 -7.07
N CYS A 144 -4.52 1.14 -6.99
CA CYS A 144 -3.33 1.60 -7.68
C CYS A 144 -2.48 0.42 -8.16
N VAL A 145 -2.06 0.44 -9.42
CA VAL A 145 -1.24 -0.65 -10.02
C VAL A 145 0.25 -0.37 -9.99
N ASP A 146 0.65 0.89 -9.84
CA ASP A 146 2.06 1.29 -9.89
C ASP A 146 2.66 1.23 -8.47
N PRO A 147 3.72 0.43 -8.25
CA PRO A 147 4.32 0.29 -6.92
C PRO A 147 4.86 1.59 -6.30
N ASP A 148 5.28 2.57 -7.10
CA ASP A 148 5.71 3.85 -6.54
C ASP A 148 4.54 4.66 -6.03
N ASP A 149 3.47 4.69 -6.81
CA ASP A 149 2.27 5.41 -6.44
C ASP A 149 1.59 4.75 -5.25
N ILE A 150 1.52 3.41 -5.19
CA ILE A 150 1.11 2.66 -3.98
C ILE A 150 1.93 3.13 -2.78
N GLY A 151 3.26 3.13 -2.91
CA GLY A 151 4.14 3.53 -1.82
C GLY A 151 3.90 4.97 -1.37
N LYS A 152 3.68 5.90 -2.29
CA LYS A 152 3.37 7.30 -1.94
C LYS A 152 2.02 7.42 -1.25
N GLU A 153 1.02 6.74 -1.77
CA GLU A 153 -0.35 6.84 -1.31
C GLU A 153 -0.50 6.27 0.10
N VAL A 154 0.04 5.09 0.36
CA VAL A 154 0.09 4.52 1.72
C VAL A 154 0.86 5.45 2.66
N SER A 155 1.94 6.10 2.18
CA SER A 155 2.66 7.07 3.02
C SER A 155 1.82 8.34 3.31
N CYS A 156 0.92 8.74 2.41
CA CYS A 156 -0.01 9.84 2.65
C CYS A 156 -1.09 9.42 3.66
N TRP A 157 -1.60 8.19 3.55
CA TRP A 157 -2.59 7.67 4.50
C TRP A 157 -2.03 7.63 5.92
N LEU A 158 -0.84 7.07 6.08
CA LEU A 158 -0.19 6.96 7.39
C LEU A 158 0.24 8.30 8.03
N ASN A 159 0.17 9.40 7.28
CA ASN A 159 0.44 10.76 7.78
C ASN A 159 -0.85 11.58 8.01
N ASP A 160 -2.02 11.00 7.78
CA ASP A 160 -3.32 11.66 7.88
C ASP A 160 -4.26 10.81 8.75
N ASP A 161 -4.19 11.04 10.06
CA ASP A 161 -4.96 10.28 11.06
C ASP A 161 -6.47 10.39 10.83
N GLU A 162 -6.97 11.57 10.42
CA GLU A 162 -8.39 11.78 10.13
C GLU A 162 -8.85 10.92 8.94
N LEU A 163 -8.01 10.83 7.90
CA LEU A 163 -8.26 10.00 6.72
C LEU A 163 -8.29 8.51 7.11
N MET A 164 -7.33 8.07 7.91
CA MET A 164 -7.26 6.69 8.39
C MET A 164 -8.48 6.30 9.23
N GLU A 165 -8.89 7.17 10.16
CA GLU A 165 -10.09 6.96 10.98
C GLU A 165 -11.34 6.91 10.10
N GLU A 166 -11.48 7.82 9.13
CA GLU A 166 -12.62 7.83 8.21
C GLU A 166 -12.70 6.54 7.38
N MET A 167 -11.58 6.04 6.85
CA MET A 167 -11.57 4.79 6.07
C MET A 167 -11.88 3.58 6.96
N SER A 168 -11.39 3.57 8.20
CA SER A 168 -11.67 2.49 9.16
C SER A 168 -13.15 2.43 9.53
N LEU A 169 -13.81 3.58 9.75
CA LEU A 169 -15.24 3.66 10.07
C LEU A 169 -16.17 3.29 8.90
N LYS A 170 -15.67 3.34 7.67
CA LYS A 170 -16.45 3.07 6.44
C LYS A 170 -16.33 1.63 5.92
N SER A 171 -15.33 0.91 6.40
CA SER A 171 -15.09 -0.52 6.15
C SER A 171 -16.27 -1.36 6.64
#